data_AF-A0A5B8VYA0-F1
#
_entry.id   AF-A0A5B8VYA0-F1
#
_cell.length_a   1.000
_cell.length_b   1.000
_cell.length_c   1.000
_cell.angle_alpha   90.00
_cell.angle_beta   90.00
_cell.angle_gamma   90.00
#
_symmetry.space_group_name_H-M   'P 1'
#
loop_
_entity.id
_entity.type
_entity.pdbx_description
1 polymer ?
#
loop_
_entity_poly.entity_id
_entity_poly.type
_entity_poly.pdbx_seq_one_letter_code
_entity_poly.pdbx_strand_id
1 'polypeptide(L)'
;MAFSFFSKSGGEKGQVDVKGLREAILRFIKEALQKVEGGEGRHIKELLLYLAPDPDDKHLYEGAVYVHEKEVFRNEIQRIADDYAIELPDDWTIDVIFADKLPADVPKIPEIDVAFQMHTRRQVAHNASSAIAYIRILSGEAEQEEYLIKATDGKINIGRDKKVITENGSYRLNKIIFPADSNDPSNKFISRQHAHIEWNKDAECFMIFADEGGVPPRNKTKISIAADDKLIKLNSTQIGHPMNEGDQVILGESVVFLFSVKAEG
;
A
#
# COMPACT_ATOMS: atom_id res chain seq x y z
N MET A 1 -4.38 33.61 -25.21
CA MET A 1 -2.97 33.24 -25.46
C MET A 1 -2.80 31.79 -25.08
N ALA A 2 -2.94 30.89 -26.06
CA ALA A 2 -2.85 29.45 -25.88
C ALA A 2 -1.53 28.99 -26.52
N PHE A 3 -0.66 28.36 -25.76
CA PHE A 3 0.55 27.73 -26.28
C PHE A 3 0.21 26.30 -26.69
N SER A 4 0.10 26.06 -28.00
CA SER A 4 0.28 24.73 -28.58
C SER A 4 1.77 24.42 -28.58
N PHE A 5 2.17 23.31 -27.95
CA PHE A 5 3.49 22.73 -28.17
C PHE A 5 3.40 21.49 -29.07
N PHE A 6 4.35 21.45 -29.99
CA PHE A 6 4.45 20.65 -31.21
C PHE A 6 4.46 19.13 -31.01
N SER A 7 3.87 18.44 -31.98
CA SER A 7 4.23 17.07 -32.34
C SER A 7 5.55 17.06 -33.13
N LYS A 8 6.48 16.17 -32.77
CA LYS A 8 7.61 15.79 -33.61
C LYS A 8 7.88 14.29 -33.47
N SER A 9 7.56 13.57 -34.54
CA SER A 9 8.03 12.21 -34.80
C SER A 9 9.50 12.24 -35.24
N GLY A 10 10.32 11.33 -34.70
CA GLY A 10 11.69 11.07 -35.15
C GLY A 10 12.67 11.08 -33.97
N GLY A 11 13.36 9.96 -33.75
CA GLY A 11 14.15 9.69 -32.55
C GLY A 11 15.26 10.71 -32.28
N GLU A 12 15.09 11.42 -31.17
CA GLU A 12 16.16 11.95 -30.33
C GLU A 12 15.77 11.47 -28.92
N LYS A 13 16.54 10.54 -28.33
CA LYS A 13 16.51 10.34 -26.87
C LYS A 13 16.87 11.72 -26.32
N GLY A 14 15.91 12.45 -25.78
CA GLY A 14 16.17 13.74 -25.13
C GLY A 14 17.33 13.52 -24.17
N GLN A 15 18.42 14.26 -24.34
CA GLN A 15 19.68 14.03 -23.64
C GLN A 15 19.42 14.17 -22.14
N VAL A 16 19.21 13.04 -21.45
CA VAL A 16 18.95 13.01 -20.01
C VAL A 16 20.25 13.42 -19.33
N ASP A 17 20.26 14.61 -18.73
CA ASP A 17 21.40 15.07 -17.94
C ASP A 17 21.24 14.65 -16.48
N VAL A 18 22.33 14.76 -15.70
CA VAL A 18 22.37 14.40 -14.27
C VAL A 18 21.23 15.08 -13.49
N LYS A 19 20.94 16.35 -13.83
CA LYS A 19 19.96 17.16 -13.14
C LYS A 19 18.53 16.67 -13.41
N GLY A 20 18.18 16.46 -14.68
CA GLY A 20 16.88 15.96 -15.09
C GLY A 20 16.61 14.55 -14.53
N LEU A 21 17.63 13.69 -14.52
CA LEU A 21 17.52 12.36 -13.92
C LEU A 21 17.26 12.45 -12.41
N ARG A 22 18.00 13.30 -11.69
CA ARG A 22 17.79 13.52 -10.26
C ARG A 22 16.39 14.07 -9.98
N GLU A 23 15.94 15.07 -10.72
CA GLU A 23 14.61 15.64 -10.57
C GLU A 23 13.51 14.59 -10.80
N ALA A 24 13.66 13.73 -11.80
CA ALA A 24 12.72 12.65 -12.08
C ALA A 24 12.67 11.62 -10.93
N ILE A 25 13.84 11.21 -10.42
CA ILE A 25 13.93 10.28 -9.28
C ILE A 25 13.31 10.90 -8.02
N LEU A 26 13.70 12.12 -7.65
CA LEU A 26 13.18 12.79 -6.45
C LEU A 26 11.67 13.05 -6.54
N ARG A 27 11.17 13.41 -7.73
CA ARG A 27 9.72 13.57 -7.97
C ARG A 27 8.96 12.27 -7.71
N PHE A 28 9.49 11.14 -8.20
CA PHE A 28 8.86 9.84 -7.96
C PHE A 28 8.90 9.45 -6.49
N ILE A 29 10.06 9.60 -5.83
CA ILE A 29 10.21 9.31 -4.39
C ILE A 29 9.23 10.15 -3.58
N LYS A 30 9.10 11.44 -3.90
CA LYS A 30 8.09 12.32 -3.31
C LYS A 30 6.68 11.76 -3.47
N GLU A 31 6.27 11.42 -4.68
CA GLU A 31 4.93 10.87 -4.95
C GLU A 31 4.69 9.55 -4.20
N ALA A 32 5.72 8.73 -4.03
CA ALA A 32 5.65 7.50 -3.25
C ALA A 32 5.51 7.79 -1.75
N LEU A 33 6.30 8.73 -1.22
CA LEU A 33 6.24 9.14 0.20
C LEU A 33 4.90 9.80 0.55
N GLN A 34 4.34 10.63 -0.34
CA GLN A 34 3.02 11.27 -0.10
C GLN A 34 1.89 10.25 0.09
N LYS A 35 2.05 9.01 -0.37
CA LYS A 35 1.05 7.95 -0.16
C LYS A 35 1.00 7.45 1.29
N VAL A 36 2.02 7.72 2.11
CA VAL A 36 2.08 7.34 3.53
C VAL A 36 1.85 8.52 4.48
N GLU A 37 1.31 9.63 3.96
CA GLU A 37 0.85 10.77 4.74
C GLU A 37 -0.27 10.33 5.71
N GLY A 38 -0.21 10.75 6.99
CA GLY A 38 -1.18 10.34 8.03
C GLY A 38 -0.59 9.54 9.21
N GLY A 39 0.74 9.40 9.27
CA GLY A 39 1.48 8.80 10.38
C GLY A 39 2.09 7.43 10.08
N GLU A 40 2.00 6.95 8.85
CA GLU A 40 2.65 5.70 8.42
C GLU A 40 4.14 5.88 8.12
N GLY A 41 4.57 7.12 7.80
CA GLY A 41 5.97 7.46 7.57
C GLY A 41 6.92 7.01 8.69
N ARG A 42 6.46 7.06 9.95
CA ARG A 42 7.26 6.72 11.16
C ARG A 42 7.64 5.24 11.24
N HIS A 43 7.09 4.43 10.35
CA HIS A 43 7.42 3.03 10.24
C HIS A 43 8.39 2.77 9.11
N ILE A 44 8.79 3.74 8.29
CA ILE A 44 9.77 3.51 7.22
C ILE A 44 11.13 3.13 7.83
N LYS A 45 11.68 2.01 7.37
CA LYS A 45 13.00 1.52 7.76
C LYS A 45 14.04 1.85 6.69
N GLU A 46 13.70 1.56 5.44
CA GLU A 46 14.64 1.52 4.34
C GLU A 46 13.92 1.88 3.05
N LEU A 47 14.56 2.72 2.26
CA LEU A 47 14.20 3.02 0.89
C LEU A 47 15.20 2.30 -0.02
N LEU A 48 14.72 1.66 -1.08
CA LEU A 48 15.56 0.95 -2.05
C LEU A 48 15.35 1.55 -3.43
N LEU A 49 16.46 1.95 -4.04
CA LEU A 49 16.49 2.50 -5.38
C LEU A 49 17.34 1.60 -6.27
N TYR A 50 16.70 0.91 -7.20
CA TYR A 50 17.35 0.06 -8.19
C TYR A 50 17.59 0.87 -9.46
N LEU A 51 18.82 0.87 -9.96
CA LEU A 51 19.22 1.56 -11.18
C LEU A 51 19.74 0.50 -12.16
N ALA A 52 19.20 0.44 -13.36
CA ALA A 52 19.70 -0.43 -14.43
C ALA A 52 20.02 0.35 -15.70
N PRO A 53 20.92 1.37 -15.62
CA PRO A 53 21.24 2.19 -16.77
C PRO A 53 22.01 1.40 -17.83
N ASP A 54 21.90 1.85 -19.08
CA ASP A 54 22.85 1.47 -20.12
C ASP A 54 24.29 1.80 -19.64
N PRO A 55 25.31 0.97 -19.94
CA PRO A 55 26.68 1.19 -19.46
C PRO A 55 27.26 2.57 -19.79
N ASP A 56 26.87 3.12 -20.95
CA ASP A 56 27.29 4.44 -21.41
C ASP A 56 26.72 5.58 -20.54
N ASP A 57 25.54 5.37 -19.94
CA ASP A 57 24.82 6.36 -19.13
C ASP A 57 25.09 6.21 -17.63
N LYS A 58 25.80 5.15 -17.20
CA LYS A 58 26.00 4.82 -15.78
C LYS A 58 26.52 6.01 -14.94
N HIS A 59 27.46 6.78 -15.49
CA HIS A 59 28.03 7.95 -14.81
C HIS A 59 27.00 9.06 -14.53
N LEU A 60 25.98 9.19 -15.38
CA LEU A 60 24.88 10.16 -15.18
C LEU A 60 24.02 9.74 -13.98
N TYR A 61 23.73 8.45 -13.87
CA TYR A 61 22.98 7.86 -12.76
C TYR A 61 23.76 7.96 -11.44
N GLU A 62 25.07 7.67 -11.47
CA GLU A 62 25.96 7.84 -10.32
C GLU A 62 25.98 9.29 -9.81
N GLY A 63 26.01 10.26 -10.73
CA GLY A 63 25.92 11.69 -10.39
C GLY A 63 24.52 12.10 -9.88
N ALA A 64 23.46 11.51 -10.40
CA ALA A 64 22.09 11.86 -10.03
C ALA A 64 21.79 11.50 -8.57
N VAL A 65 22.31 10.35 -8.11
CA VAL A 65 22.07 9.79 -6.77
C VAL A 65 23.22 10.04 -5.79
N TYR A 66 24.21 10.85 -6.19
CA TYR A 66 25.42 11.13 -5.40
C TYR A 66 26.07 9.86 -4.83
N VAL A 67 26.42 8.88 -5.69
CA VAL A 67 26.87 7.54 -5.24
C VAL A 67 28.06 7.57 -4.26
N HIS A 68 28.92 8.59 -4.35
CA HIS A 68 30.08 8.80 -3.47
C HIS A 68 29.78 9.68 -2.25
N GLU A 69 28.62 10.36 -2.23
CA GLU A 69 28.18 11.29 -1.19
C GLU A 69 26.73 10.97 -0.80
N LYS A 70 26.48 9.72 -0.40
CA LYS A 70 25.13 9.19 -0.15
C LYS A 70 24.28 10.04 0.81
N GLU A 71 24.92 10.70 1.77
CA GLU A 71 24.25 11.60 2.72
C GLU A 71 23.60 12.81 2.03
N VAL A 72 24.17 13.32 0.93
CA VAL A 72 23.58 14.43 0.18
C VAL A 72 22.23 14.02 -0.40
N PHE A 73 22.20 12.86 -1.06
CA PHE A 73 20.95 12.32 -1.63
C PHE A 73 19.93 11.96 -0.55
N ARG A 74 20.38 11.36 0.56
CA ARG A 74 19.53 11.06 1.73
C ARG A 74 18.90 12.34 2.29
N ASN A 75 19.67 13.42 2.43
CA ASN A 75 19.18 14.70 2.96
C ASN A 75 18.20 15.40 2.02
N GLU A 76 18.36 15.25 0.70
CA GLU A 76 17.36 15.72 -0.27
C GLU A 76 16.01 15.00 -0.09
N ILE A 77 16.03 13.68 0.14
CA ILE A 77 14.82 12.91 0.44
C ILE A 77 14.23 13.28 1.80
N GLN A 78 15.06 13.47 2.84
CA GLN A 78 14.60 13.93 4.16
C GLN A 78 13.86 15.27 4.03
N ARG A 79 14.44 16.22 3.29
CA ARG A 79 13.83 17.54 3.08
C ARG A 79 12.47 17.44 2.38
N ILE A 80 12.32 16.53 1.41
CA ILE A 80 11.02 16.23 0.80
C ILE A 80 10.04 15.74 1.86
N ALA A 81 10.42 14.79 2.71
CA ALA A 81 9.55 14.30 3.76
C ALA A 81 9.12 15.43 4.72
N ASP A 82 10.06 16.28 5.14
CA ASP A 82 9.80 17.42 6.02
C ASP A 82 8.83 18.44 5.36
N ASP A 83 9.06 18.78 4.08
CA ASP A 83 8.21 19.71 3.31
C ASP A 83 6.76 19.21 3.16
N TYR A 84 6.53 17.90 3.27
CA TYR A 84 5.22 17.27 3.20
C TYR A 84 4.71 16.71 4.55
N ALA A 85 5.34 17.09 5.67
CA ALA A 85 4.96 16.64 7.02
C ALA A 85 4.90 15.11 7.18
N ILE A 86 5.81 14.41 6.50
CA ILE A 86 5.97 12.96 6.57
C ILE A 86 7.06 12.67 7.62
N GLU A 87 6.67 12.07 8.74
CA GLU A 87 7.59 11.74 9.83
C GLU A 87 8.44 10.52 9.47
N LEU A 88 9.65 10.70 8.93
CA LEU A 88 10.62 9.60 8.79
C LEU A 88 11.38 9.38 10.11
N PRO A 89 11.63 8.13 10.55
CA PRO A 89 12.39 7.86 11.77
C PRO A 89 13.88 8.20 11.62
N ASP A 90 14.52 8.75 12.64
CA ASP A 90 15.93 9.20 12.57
C ASP A 90 16.92 8.19 11.94
N ASP A 91 16.72 6.89 12.19
CA ASP A 91 17.54 5.77 11.72
C ASP A 91 17.04 5.14 10.39
N TRP A 92 16.23 5.83 9.61
CA TRP A 92 15.87 5.39 8.26
C TRP A 92 17.06 5.47 7.28
N THR A 93 17.09 4.56 6.31
CA THR A 93 18.19 4.41 5.33
C THR A 93 17.71 4.46 3.89
N ILE A 94 18.61 4.83 2.96
CA ILE A 94 18.42 4.72 1.51
C ILE A 94 19.57 3.90 0.93
N ASP A 95 19.23 2.84 0.20
CA ASP A 95 20.19 2.02 -0.52
C ASP A 95 19.99 2.15 -2.01
N VAL A 96 21.10 2.40 -2.71
CA VAL A 96 21.16 2.57 -4.16
C VAL A 96 21.90 1.39 -4.76
N ILE A 97 21.19 0.63 -5.59
CA ILE A 97 21.65 -0.65 -6.13
C ILE A 97 21.73 -0.54 -7.65
N PHE A 98 22.94 -0.57 -8.20
CA PHE A 98 23.15 -0.72 -9.64
C PHE A 98 23.01 -2.20 -10.00
N ALA A 99 22.00 -2.52 -10.80
CA ALA A 99 21.67 -3.88 -11.22
C ALA A 99 21.72 -4.00 -12.74
N ASP A 100 21.99 -5.21 -13.24
CA ASP A 100 21.94 -5.47 -14.68
C ASP A 100 20.52 -5.36 -15.25
N LYS A 101 19.51 -5.64 -14.42
CA LYS A 101 18.09 -5.54 -14.76
C LYS A 101 17.28 -5.12 -13.54
N LEU A 102 16.25 -4.30 -13.77
CA LEU A 102 15.30 -3.93 -12.71
C LEU A 102 14.49 -5.16 -12.25
N PRO A 103 14.20 -5.28 -10.94
CA PRO A 103 13.29 -6.30 -10.43
C PRO A 103 11.90 -6.22 -11.11
N ALA A 104 11.26 -7.38 -11.32
CA ALA A 104 9.97 -7.46 -12.02
C ALA A 104 8.77 -7.05 -11.14
N ASP A 105 8.94 -7.14 -9.83
CA ASP A 105 7.96 -6.93 -8.77
C ASP A 105 8.05 -5.53 -8.12
N VAL A 106 9.04 -4.72 -8.51
CA VAL A 106 9.22 -3.37 -7.97
C VAL A 106 8.68 -2.32 -8.94
N PRO A 107 7.88 -1.34 -8.46
CA PRO A 107 7.40 -0.24 -9.30
C PRO A 107 8.54 0.49 -10.01
N LYS A 108 8.46 0.54 -11.34
CA LYS A 108 9.39 1.29 -12.19
C LYS A 108 9.00 2.76 -12.26
N ILE A 109 9.99 3.63 -12.27
CA ILE A 109 9.79 5.04 -12.57
C ILE A 109 9.54 5.16 -14.08
N PRO A 110 8.44 5.78 -14.53
CA PRO A 110 8.20 5.98 -15.95
C PRO A 110 9.36 6.71 -16.61
N GLU A 111 9.70 6.31 -17.83
CA GLU A 111 10.64 7.02 -18.73
C GLU A 111 12.13 6.97 -18.34
N ILE A 112 12.50 6.32 -17.22
CA ILE A 112 13.90 6.11 -16.81
C ILE A 112 14.13 4.68 -16.28
N ASP A 113 15.37 4.18 -16.35
CA ASP A 113 15.73 2.82 -15.94
C ASP A 113 15.97 2.72 -14.43
N VAL A 114 14.93 3.07 -13.67
CA VAL A 114 14.94 3.10 -12.20
C VAL A 114 13.69 2.41 -11.65
N ALA A 115 13.85 1.69 -10.54
CA ALA A 115 12.74 1.15 -9.76
C ALA A 115 12.91 1.54 -8.28
N PHE A 116 11.79 1.76 -7.59
CA PHE A 116 11.80 2.23 -6.21
C PHE A 116 10.89 1.39 -5.32
N GLN A 117 11.40 1.03 -4.15
CA GLN A 117 10.69 0.26 -3.14
C GLN A 117 10.91 0.88 -1.76
N MET A 118 9.91 0.75 -0.89
CA MET A 118 9.95 1.24 0.47
C MET A 118 9.64 0.10 1.43
N HIS A 119 10.52 -0.13 2.38
CA HIS A 119 10.39 -1.12 3.44
C HIS A 119 10.06 -0.44 4.76
N THR A 120 9.08 -0.98 5.48
CA THR A 120 8.68 -0.52 6.80
C THR A 120 9.17 -1.48 7.90
N ARG A 121 9.32 -0.97 9.12
CA ARG A 121 9.71 -1.69 10.33
C ARG A 121 8.56 -2.63 10.70
N ARG A 122 8.93 -3.89 10.87
CA ARG A 122 8.10 -4.97 11.40
C ARG A 122 7.57 -4.62 12.80
N GLN A 123 6.28 -4.80 13.05
CA GLN A 123 5.80 -5.15 14.39
C GLN A 123 5.85 -6.68 14.47
N VAL A 124 6.76 -7.22 15.29
CA VAL A 124 6.91 -8.67 15.43
C VAL A 124 5.89 -9.19 16.44
N ALA A 125 5.04 -10.13 16.04
CA ALA A 125 4.51 -11.14 16.95
C ALA A 125 5.14 -12.50 16.56
N HIS A 126 5.61 -13.27 17.54
CA HIS A 126 6.28 -14.55 17.30
C HIS A 126 5.31 -15.63 16.77
N ASN A 127 5.76 -16.36 15.72
CA ASN A 127 5.29 -17.65 15.15
C ASN A 127 4.35 -17.57 13.91
N ALA A 128 4.91 -17.73 12.71
CA ALA A 128 4.27 -17.32 11.45
C ALA A 128 3.87 -18.39 10.42
N SER A 129 3.74 -19.67 10.79
CA SER A 129 3.18 -20.69 9.87
C SER A 129 1.77 -21.16 10.23
N SER A 130 1.24 -20.75 11.39
CA SER A 130 -0.07 -21.18 11.88
C SER A 130 -0.85 -20.08 12.60
N ALA A 131 -0.59 -18.80 12.30
CA ALA A 131 -1.34 -17.72 12.94
C ALA A 131 -2.83 -17.87 12.59
N ILE A 132 -3.65 -17.95 13.64
CA ILE A 132 -5.10 -18.01 13.58
C ILE A 132 -5.59 -16.64 14.05
N ALA A 133 -6.58 -16.10 13.36
CA ALA A 133 -7.34 -14.95 13.82
C ALA A 133 -8.83 -15.21 13.67
N TYR A 134 -9.61 -14.39 14.36
CA TYR A 134 -11.04 -14.43 14.44
C TYR A 134 -11.58 -13.07 14.01
N ILE A 135 -12.56 -13.10 13.12
CA ILE A 135 -13.33 -11.92 12.74
C ILE A 135 -14.71 -12.08 13.34
N ARG A 136 -15.14 -11.17 14.19
CA ARG A 136 -16.51 -11.14 14.73
C ARG A 136 -17.27 -9.95 14.17
N ILE A 137 -18.45 -10.19 13.62
CA ILE A 137 -19.33 -9.14 13.13
C ILE A 137 -19.99 -8.47 14.35
N LEU A 138 -19.76 -7.17 14.52
CA LEU A 138 -20.34 -6.37 15.60
C LEU A 138 -21.58 -5.59 15.15
N SER A 139 -21.63 -5.23 13.87
CA SER A 139 -22.70 -4.45 13.25
C SER A 139 -22.81 -4.80 11.77
N GLY A 140 -24.03 -4.87 11.23
CA GLY A 140 -24.33 -5.43 9.92
C GLY A 140 -24.70 -6.91 9.98
N GLU A 141 -25.15 -7.46 8.85
CA GLU A 141 -25.56 -8.87 8.75
C GLU A 141 -24.65 -9.58 7.75
N ALA A 142 -23.80 -10.49 8.22
CA ALA A 142 -23.01 -11.35 7.35
C ALA A 142 -23.57 -12.77 7.33
N GLU A 143 -23.09 -13.62 6.41
CA GLU A 143 -23.47 -15.04 6.39
C GLU A 143 -23.11 -15.79 7.69
N GLN A 144 -22.10 -15.32 8.43
CA GLN A 144 -21.69 -15.86 9.72
C GLN A 144 -21.39 -14.71 10.69
N GLU A 145 -21.67 -14.91 11.97
CA GLU A 145 -21.34 -13.94 13.01
C GLU A 145 -19.83 -13.93 13.32
N GLU A 146 -19.17 -15.07 13.14
CA GLU A 146 -17.74 -15.23 13.38
C GLU A 146 -17.06 -16.02 12.25
N TYR A 147 -15.84 -15.62 11.92
CA TYR A 147 -15.00 -16.29 10.93
C TYR A 147 -13.63 -16.59 11.51
N LEU A 148 -13.23 -17.85 11.46
CA LEU A 148 -11.85 -18.26 11.71
C LEU A 148 -11.05 -18.10 10.41
N ILE A 149 -9.95 -17.35 10.49
CA ILE A 149 -9.02 -17.15 9.39
C ILE A 149 -7.63 -17.65 9.77
N LYS A 150 -6.92 -18.23 8.80
CA LYS A 150 -5.56 -18.75 9.01
C LYS A 150 -4.59 -18.07 8.07
N ALA A 151 -3.32 -17.97 8.49
CA ALA A 151 -2.23 -17.52 7.64
C ALA A 151 -2.13 -18.28 6.30
N THR A 152 -2.60 -19.53 6.27
CA THR A 152 -2.61 -20.41 5.10
C THR A 152 -3.80 -20.22 4.17
N ASP A 153 -4.80 -19.42 4.54
CA ASP A 153 -6.03 -19.25 3.76
C ASP A 153 -5.84 -18.39 2.51
N GLY A 154 -4.68 -17.74 2.35
CA GLY A 154 -4.42 -16.80 1.27
C GLY A 154 -5.28 -15.54 1.40
N LYS A 155 -5.72 -15.00 0.27
CA LYS A 155 -6.52 -13.78 0.20
C LYS A 155 -7.98 -14.04 0.56
N ILE A 156 -8.48 -13.35 1.58
CA ILE A 156 -9.84 -13.45 2.12
C ILE A 156 -10.61 -12.21 1.69
N ASN A 157 -11.40 -12.38 0.63
CA ASN A 157 -12.18 -11.30 0.06
C ASN A 157 -13.42 -10.98 0.91
N ILE A 158 -13.67 -9.68 1.09
CA ILE A 158 -14.81 -9.13 1.83
C ILE A 158 -15.64 -8.27 0.89
N GLY A 159 -16.96 -8.44 0.94
CA GLY A 159 -17.85 -7.59 0.18
C GLY A 159 -19.30 -8.04 0.19
N ARG A 160 -20.11 -7.29 -0.55
CA ARG A 160 -21.51 -7.61 -0.78
C ARG A 160 -21.66 -8.70 -1.85
N ASP A 161 -22.54 -9.65 -1.61
CA ASP A 161 -22.78 -10.85 -2.43
C ASP A 161 -21.59 -11.82 -2.45
N LYS A 162 -21.90 -13.11 -2.58
CA LYS A 162 -20.90 -14.19 -2.59
C LYS A 162 -20.03 -14.20 -3.84
N LYS A 163 -20.64 -13.92 -5.00
CA LYS A 163 -20.00 -14.04 -6.31
C LYS A 163 -20.21 -12.74 -7.09
N VAL A 164 -19.11 -12.15 -7.53
CA VAL A 164 -19.07 -10.85 -8.19
C VAL A 164 -18.36 -10.99 -9.53
N ILE A 165 -18.92 -10.39 -10.57
CA ILE A 165 -18.25 -10.26 -11.88
C ILE A 165 -17.40 -9.00 -11.82
N THR A 166 -16.10 -9.14 -12.06
CA THR A 166 -15.15 -8.04 -12.11
C THR A 166 -15.17 -7.38 -13.50
N GLU A 167 -14.55 -6.20 -13.63
CA GLU A 167 -14.58 -5.43 -14.89
C GLU A 167 -13.97 -6.17 -16.08
N ASN A 168 -12.99 -7.04 -15.83
CA ASN A 168 -12.37 -7.92 -16.83
C ASN A 168 -13.18 -9.21 -17.12
N GLY A 169 -14.40 -9.34 -16.60
CA GLY A 169 -15.27 -10.50 -16.79
C GLY A 169 -14.93 -11.73 -15.94
N SER A 170 -13.91 -11.66 -15.08
CA SER A 170 -13.58 -12.75 -14.15
C SER A 170 -14.55 -12.79 -12.96
N TYR A 171 -14.53 -13.88 -12.20
CA TYR A 171 -15.32 -14.01 -10.99
C TYR A 171 -14.47 -13.81 -9.75
N ARG A 172 -14.89 -12.89 -8.89
CA ARG A 172 -14.42 -12.77 -7.51
C ARG A 172 -15.38 -13.49 -6.58
N LEU A 173 -14.84 -14.28 -5.66
CA LEU A 173 -15.59 -14.93 -4.59
C LEU A 173 -15.26 -14.24 -3.26
N ASN A 174 -16.27 -13.69 -2.61
CA ASN A 174 -16.16 -13.16 -1.24
C ASN A 174 -16.28 -14.33 -0.26
N LYS A 175 -15.46 -14.31 0.80
CA LYS A 175 -15.47 -15.30 1.89
C LYS A 175 -16.19 -14.75 3.12
N ILE A 176 -16.01 -13.47 3.42
CA ILE A 176 -16.84 -12.72 4.37
C ILE A 176 -17.87 -11.96 3.55
N ILE A 177 -19.12 -12.41 3.66
CA ILE A 177 -20.18 -12.03 2.74
C ILE A 177 -21.25 -11.29 3.51
N PHE A 178 -21.56 -10.08 3.05
CA PHE A 178 -22.69 -9.29 3.50
C PHE A 178 -23.79 -9.41 2.44
N PRO A 179 -24.90 -10.13 2.68
CA PRO A 179 -25.92 -10.35 1.66
C PRO A 179 -26.61 -9.05 1.24
N ALA A 180 -26.89 -8.90 -0.05
CA ALA A 180 -27.62 -7.72 -0.57
C ALA A 180 -29.11 -7.72 -0.19
N ASP A 181 -29.67 -8.89 0.09
CA ASP A 181 -31.04 -9.12 0.55
C ASP A 181 -31.17 -9.15 2.08
N SER A 182 -30.11 -8.73 2.79
CA SER A 182 -30.12 -8.55 4.25
C SER A 182 -31.20 -7.56 4.70
N ASN A 183 -31.74 -7.81 5.90
CA ASN A 183 -32.68 -6.92 6.57
C ASN A 183 -31.97 -5.71 7.22
N ASP A 184 -30.65 -5.77 7.38
CA ASP A 184 -29.84 -4.67 7.89
C ASP A 184 -29.54 -3.64 6.76
N PRO A 185 -30.01 -2.39 6.89
CA PRO A 185 -29.79 -1.37 5.86
C PRO A 185 -28.30 -1.02 5.67
N SER A 186 -27.43 -1.29 6.65
CA SER A 186 -25.99 -1.00 6.58
C SER A 186 -25.29 -1.76 5.46
N ASN A 187 -25.74 -2.97 5.14
CA ASN A 187 -25.19 -3.80 4.06
C ASN A 187 -25.28 -3.13 2.68
N LYS A 188 -26.22 -2.18 2.48
CA LYS A 188 -26.36 -1.43 1.22
C LYS A 188 -25.16 -0.53 0.93
N PHE A 189 -24.40 -0.15 1.96
CA PHE A 189 -23.20 0.68 1.84
C PHE A 189 -21.92 -0.16 1.67
N ILE A 190 -22.05 -1.49 1.64
CA ILE A 190 -20.93 -2.36 1.32
C ILE A 190 -20.88 -2.57 -0.18
N SER A 191 -19.68 -2.42 -0.71
CA SER A 191 -19.40 -2.63 -2.12
C SER A 191 -19.22 -4.11 -2.40
N ARG A 192 -19.52 -4.55 -3.62
CA ARG A 192 -19.31 -5.96 -4.00
C ARG A 192 -17.84 -6.40 -3.89
N GLN A 193 -16.92 -5.46 -4.16
CA GLN A 193 -15.49 -5.61 -3.95
C GLN A 193 -15.04 -4.54 -2.96
N HIS A 194 -15.13 -4.80 -1.66
CA HIS A 194 -14.95 -3.75 -0.66
C HIS A 194 -13.56 -3.76 -0.03
N ALA A 195 -13.14 -4.91 0.46
CA ALA A 195 -11.86 -5.06 1.12
C ALA A 195 -11.37 -6.51 1.01
N HIS A 196 -10.13 -6.75 1.41
CA HIS A 196 -9.65 -8.10 1.65
C HIS A 196 -8.65 -8.13 2.80
N ILE A 197 -8.55 -9.29 3.42
CA ILE A 197 -7.52 -9.61 4.41
C ILE A 197 -6.57 -10.63 3.78
N GLU A 198 -5.28 -10.48 4.03
CA GLU A 198 -4.29 -11.50 3.69
C GLU A 198 -3.18 -11.57 4.73
N TRP A 199 -2.53 -12.72 4.79
CA TRP A 199 -1.35 -12.90 5.63
C TRP A 199 -0.12 -12.35 4.91
N ASN A 200 0.52 -11.36 5.52
CA ASN A 200 1.82 -10.91 5.06
C ASN A 200 2.90 -11.79 5.71
N LYS A 201 3.57 -12.61 4.89
CA LYS A 201 4.61 -13.54 5.36
C LYS A 201 5.83 -12.82 5.94
N ASP A 202 6.15 -11.64 5.42
CA ASP A 202 7.33 -10.89 5.81
C ASP A 202 7.09 -10.13 7.13
N ALA A 203 5.89 -9.57 7.29
CA ALA A 203 5.46 -8.89 8.51
C ALA A 203 4.95 -9.86 9.59
N GLU A 204 4.63 -11.10 9.21
CA GLU A 204 4.04 -12.12 10.08
C GLU A 204 2.76 -11.64 10.77
N CYS A 205 1.89 -10.95 10.03
CA CYS A 205 0.61 -10.46 10.53
C CYS A 205 -0.48 -10.51 9.46
N PHE A 206 -1.73 -10.42 9.91
CA PHE A 206 -2.85 -10.19 9.00
C PHE A 206 -2.89 -8.72 8.62
N MET A 207 -2.97 -8.46 7.32
CA MET A 207 -3.08 -7.14 6.73
C MET A 207 -4.47 -6.97 6.16
N ILE A 208 -5.08 -5.81 6.34
CA ILE A 208 -6.32 -5.43 5.66
C ILE A 208 -6.05 -4.39 4.58
N PHE A 209 -6.69 -4.57 3.44
CA PHE A 209 -6.60 -3.70 2.29
C PHE A 209 -8.00 -3.26 1.86
N ALA A 210 -8.14 -2.00 1.48
CA ALA A 210 -9.33 -1.56 0.76
C ALA A 210 -9.23 -2.00 -0.70
N ASP A 211 -10.34 -2.49 -1.27
CA ASP A 211 -10.43 -2.75 -2.71
C ASP A 211 -11.09 -1.54 -3.43
N GLU A 212 -11.26 -1.62 -4.75
CA GLU A 212 -11.83 -0.53 -5.57
C GLU A 212 -13.16 0.03 -5.07
N GLY A 213 -13.96 -0.77 -4.36
CA GLY A 213 -15.22 -0.34 -3.78
C GLY A 213 -15.11 0.18 -2.35
N GLY A 214 -13.96 0.02 -1.70
CA GLY A 214 -13.67 0.42 -0.31
C GLY A 214 -12.82 1.70 -0.19
N VAL A 215 -12.44 2.32 -1.31
CA VAL A 215 -11.70 3.59 -1.36
C VAL A 215 -12.58 4.75 -1.87
N PRO A 216 -12.26 6.02 -1.56
CA PRO A 216 -12.94 7.18 -2.13
C PRO A 216 -12.90 7.19 -3.67
N PRO A 217 -13.92 7.76 -4.36
CA PRO A 217 -15.09 8.49 -3.86
C PRO A 217 -16.27 7.58 -3.48
N ARG A 218 -16.10 6.26 -3.51
CA ARG A 218 -17.16 5.28 -3.18
C ARG A 218 -17.27 5.13 -1.65
N ASN A 219 -17.62 3.93 -1.20
CA ASN A 219 -17.75 3.60 0.21
C ASN A 219 -16.36 3.43 0.83
N LYS A 220 -16.10 3.98 2.02
CA LYS A 220 -14.76 4.04 2.62
C LYS A 220 -14.56 2.90 3.62
N THR A 221 -13.40 2.25 3.57
CA THR A 221 -12.92 1.37 4.64
C THR A 221 -12.16 2.21 5.67
N LYS A 222 -12.50 2.03 6.95
CA LYS A 222 -11.83 2.71 8.07
C LYS A 222 -11.45 1.68 9.12
N ILE A 223 -10.42 1.99 9.90
CA ILE A 223 -9.93 1.15 10.99
C ILE A 223 -9.89 1.99 12.24
N SER A 224 -10.59 1.56 13.29
CA SER A 224 -10.47 2.11 14.63
C SER A 224 -9.43 1.27 15.37
N ILE A 225 -8.31 1.88 15.74
CA ILE A 225 -7.21 1.21 16.42
C ILE A 225 -7.58 0.96 17.89
N ALA A 226 -7.39 -0.26 18.38
CA ALA A 226 -7.76 -0.63 19.75
C ALA A 226 -6.96 0.10 20.84
N ALA A 227 -5.71 0.45 20.55
CA ALA A 227 -4.78 1.00 21.53
C ALA A 227 -5.09 2.45 21.93
N ASP A 228 -5.64 3.25 21.02
CA ASP A 228 -5.81 4.70 21.19
C ASP A 228 -7.09 5.27 20.55
N ASP A 229 -8.01 4.40 20.08
CA ASP A 229 -9.23 4.77 19.36
C ASP A 229 -9.02 5.67 18.12
N LYS A 230 -7.79 5.71 17.58
CA LYS A 230 -7.49 6.51 16.40
C LYS A 230 -8.15 5.89 15.17
N LEU A 231 -8.80 6.73 14.37
CA LEU A 231 -9.45 6.31 13.14
C LEU A 231 -8.53 6.52 11.92
N ILE A 232 -8.11 5.42 11.29
CA ILE A 232 -7.37 5.40 10.03
C ILE A 232 -8.34 5.20 8.87
N LYS A 233 -8.14 5.93 7.77
CA LYS A 233 -8.94 5.78 6.55
C LYS A 233 -8.07 5.18 5.45
N LEU A 234 -8.47 4.04 4.91
CA LEU A 234 -7.77 3.43 3.79
C LEU A 234 -8.17 4.13 2.49
N ASN A 235 -7.22 4.84 1.87
CA ASN A 235 -7.45 5.59 0.63
C ASN A 235 -6.78 4.95 -0.60
N SER A 236 -5.94 3.93 -0.40
CA SER A 236 -5.19 3.24 -1.45
C SER A 236 -5.56 1.76 -1.47
N THR A 237 -5.62 1.18 -2.66
CA THR A 237 -5.78 -0.27 -2.84
C THR A 237 -4.46 -1.04 -2.73
N GLN A 238 -3.34 -0.32 -2.72
CA GLN A 238 -1.98 -0.90 -2.71
C GLN A 238 -1.35 -0.94 -1.31
N ILE A 239 -1.88 -0.17 -0.37
CA ILE A 239 -1.33 -0.06 0.98
C ILE A 239 -2.27 -0.79 1.93
N GLY A 240 -1.76 -1.84 2.55
CA GLY A 240 -2.46 -2.59 3.58
C GLY A 240 -2.10 -2.05 4.96
N HIS A 241 -3.03 -2.18 5.89
CA HIS A 241 -2.81 -1.84 7.29
C HIS A 241 -2.69 -3.12 8.12
N PRO A 242 -1.68 -3.24 9.02
CA PRO A 242 -1.57 -4.38 9.91
C PRO A 242 -2.72 -4.38 10.92
N MET A 243 -3.38 -5.52 11.11
CA MET A 243 -4.44 -5.65 12.10
C MET A 243 -3.87 -6.14 13.44
N ASN A 244 -4.25 -5.46 14.52
CA ASN A 244 -3.89 -5.80 15.88
C ASN A 244 -5.11 -6.29 16.68
N GLU A 245 -4.85 -7.02 17.76
CA GLU A 245 -5.87 -7.46 18.70
C GLU A 245 -6.80 -6.30 19.11
N GLY A 246 -8.09 -6.49 18.90
CA GLY A 246 -9.13 -5.54 19.28
C GLY A 246 -9.44 -4.47 18.23
N ASP A 247 -8.70 -4.42 17.11
CA ASP A 247 -8.96 -3.45 16.06
C ASP A 247 -10.36 -3.66 15.47
N GLN A 248 -11.07 -2.55 15.23
CA GLN A 248 -12.38 -2.58 14.60
C GLN A 248 -12.29 -2.03 13.18
N VAL A 249 -12.80 -2.79 12.22
CA VAL A 249 -12.85 -2.37 10.83
C VAL A 249 -14.27 -1.94 10.50
N ILE A 250 -14.40 -0.73 9.99
CA ILE A 250 -15.65 -0.13 9.56
C ILE A 250 -15.69 -0.17 8.03
N LEU A 251 -16.66 -0.92 7.48
CA LEU A 251 -16.91 -1.04 6.05
C LEU A 251 -18.05 -0.12 5.64
N GLY A 252 -17.79 0.74 4.65
CA GLY A 252 -18.73 1.74 4.18
C GLY A 252 -19.09 2.76 5.25
N GLU A 253 -20.34 2.76 5.70
CA GLU A 253 -20.84 3.74 6.66
C GLU A 253 -20.92 3.19 8.09
N SER A 254 -21.39 1.94 8.26
CA SER A 254 -21.83 1.46 9.58
C SER A 254 -21.67 -0.03 9.85
N VAL A 255 -21.15 -0.82 8.90
CA VAL A 255 -20.81 -2.23 9.18
C VAL A 255 -19.48 -2.29 9.89
N VAL A 256 -19.43 -3.07 10.97
CA VAL A 256 -18.25 -3.16 11.84
C VAL A 256 -17.94 -4.61 12.14
N PHE A 257 -16.67 -4.98 12.02
CA PHE A 257 -16.18 -6.23 12.58
C PHE A 257 -14.98 -5.99 13.49
N LEU A 258 -14.82 -6.87 14.47
CA LEU A 258 -13.68 -6.94 15.38
C LEU A 258 -12.67 -7.95 14.86
N PHE A 259 -11.39 -7.60 14.92
CA PHE A 259 -10.28 -8.52 14.69
C PHE A 259 -9.68 -8.97 16.03
N SER A 260 -9.46 -10.28 16.19
CA SER A 260 -8.78 -10.86 17.34
C SER A 260 -7.84 -12.00 16.91
N VAL A 261 -6.70 -12.13 17.59
CA VAL A 261 -5.76 -13.25 17.46
C VAL A 261 -5.94 -14.29 18.56
N LYS A 262 -6.91 -14.09 19.47
CA LYS A 262 -7.26 -15.03 20.52
C LYS A 262 -8.68 -15.54 20.28
N ALA A 263 -8.88 -16.83 20.55
CA ALA A 263 -10.23 -17.33 20.71
C ALA A 263 -10.79 -16.73 22.01
N GLU A 264 -11.87 -15.96 21.93
CA GLU A 264 -12.66 -15.70 23.12
C GLU A 264 -13.44 -16.99 23.44
N GLY A 265 -13.27 -17.47 24.67
CA GLY A 265 -13.97 -18.65 25.20
C GLY A 265 -15.33 -18.32 25.77
#